data_AF-A0AAV9D546-F1
#
_entry.id   AF-A0AAV9D546-F1
#
_cell.length_a   1.000
_cell.length_b   1.000
_cell.length_c   1.000
_cell.angle_alpha   90.00
_cell.angle_beta   90.00
_cell.angle_gamma   90.00
#
_symmetry.space_group_name_H-M   'P 1'
#
loop_
_entity.id
_entity.type
_entity.pdbx_description
1 polymer ?
#
loop_
_entity_poly.entity_id
_entity_poly.type
_entity_poly.pdbx_seq_one_letter_code
_entity_poly.pdbx_strand_id
1 'polypeptide(L)'
;MLDIECFSFLNRALENEMAPILVVATNRGITTIRGTNYKSPHGIPIDFLDRLLIISTQPFTEGEIRKILDIRCDEEGVDMSEDAKVLLTKIVTETSLRYAIQLITAAALACQKRKGKVVEMEDISRVYMLFLDVKRSAQYLMEYQNQYMFSEEVKQVEEDDPMRS
;
A
#
# COMPACT_ATOMS: atom_id res chain seq x y z
N MET A 1 5.63 9.88 -10.45
CA MET A 1 4.78 9.18 -11.43
C MET A 1 5.20 9.66 -12.80
N LEU A 2 5.24 8.76 -13.79
CA LEU A 2 5.75 9.06 -15.13
C LEU A 2 4.85 10.06 -15.85
N ASP A 3 5.46 10.97 -16.60
CA ASP A 3 4.78 11.98 -17.40
C ASP A 3 4.77 11.54 -18.88
N ILE A 4 3.96 12.18 -19.72
CA ILE A 4 3.76 11.79 -21.14
C ILE A 4 5.07 11.66 -21.94
N GLU A 5 6.04 12.53 -21.68
CA GLU A 5 7.34 12.51 -22.34
C GLU A 5 8.14 11.24 -22.00
N CYS A 6 8.02 10.75 -20.76
CA CYS A 6 8.67 9.51 -20.36
C CYS A 6 8.06 8.30 -21.08
N PHE A 7 6.75 8.29 -21.31
CA PHE A 7 6.10 7.22 -22.08
C PHE A 7 6.50 7.25 -23.55
N SER A 8 6.65 8.44 -24.15
CA SER A 8 7.20 8.58 -25.51
C SER A 8 8.62 8.03 -25.61
N PHE A 9 9.48 8.32 -24.62
CA PHE A 9 10.82 7.74 -24.53
C PHE A 9 10.78 6.20 -24.43
N LEU A 10 9.93 5.66 -23.57
CA LEU A 10 9.79 4.21 -23.39
C LEU A 10 9.28 3.53 -24.67
N ASN A 11 8.31 4.13 -25.37
CA ASN A 11 7.81 3.63 -26.64
C ASN A 11 8.94 3.44 -27.67
N ARG A 12 9.80 4.45 -27.80
CA ARG A 12 10.96 4.39 -28.70
C ARG A 12 12.04 3.43 -28.21
N ALA A 13 12.27 3.37 -26.90
CA ALA A 13 13.27 2.48 -26.32
C ALA A 13 12.90 1.00 -26.50
N LEU A 14 11.61 0.65 -26.44
CA LEU A 14 11.09 -0.70 -26.64
C LEU A 14 11.14 -1.18 -28.09
N GLU A 15 11.36 -0.28 -29.05
CA GLU A 15 11.54 -0.65 -30.47
C GLU A 15 12.98 -1.09 -30.79
N ASN A 16 13.92 -0.89 -29.87
CA ASN A 16 15.30 -1.34 -30.05
C ASN A 16 15.40 -2.87 -29.89
N GLU A 17 16.14 -3.55 -30.77
CA GLU A 17 16.37 -5.00 -30.70
C GLU A 17 17.01 -5.45 -29.38
N MET A 18 17.80 -4.57 -28.75
CA MET A 18 18.47 -4.84 -27.47
C MET A 18 17.63 -4.42 -26.24
N ALA A 19 16.34 -4.11 -26.42
CA ALA A 19 15.47 -3.69 -25.33
C ALA A 19 15.19 -4.86 -24.35
N PRO A 20 15.35 -4.66 -23.03
CA PRO A 20 14.98 -5.66 -22.04
C PRO A 20 13.46 -5.78 -21.90
N ILE A 21 13.02 -6.87 -21.27
CA ILE A 21 11.60 -7.04 -20.92
C ILE A 21 11.21 -5.98 -19.88
N LEU A 22 10.20 -5.18 -20.23
CA LEU A 22 9.65 -4.18 -19.34
C LEU A 22 8.48 -4.76 -18.54
N VAL A 23 8.60 -4.73 -17.21
CA VAL A 23 7.50 -5.06 -16.29
C VAL A 23 7.10 -3.80 -15.54
N VAL A 24 5.84 -3.38 -15.71
CA VAL A 24 5.27 -2.20 -15.06
C VAL A 24 4.17 -2.64 -14.10
N ALA A 25 4.10 -2.02 -12.93
CA ALA A 25 3.01 -2.21 -11.98
C ALA A 25 2.35 -0.87 -11.64
N THR A 26 1.03 -0.89 -11.53
CA THR A 26 0.22 0.28 -11.18
C THR A 26 -0.89 -0.14 -10.24
N ASN A 27 -1.15 0.68 -9.22
CA ASN A 27 -2.24 0.50 -8.27
C ASN A 27 -3.39 1.49 -8.53
N ARG A 28 -3.34 2.25 -9.63
CA ARG A 28 -4.36 3.25 -9.99
C ARG A 28 -5.29 2.71 -11.07
N GLY A 29 -6.58 2.94 -10.91
CA GLY A 29 -7.62 2.58 -11.88
C GLY A 29 -7.63 3.51 -13.09
N ILE A 30 -8.42 4.58 -13.06
CA ILE A 30 -8.42 5.63 -14.09
C ILE A 30 -7.79 6.88 -13.48
N THR A 31 -6.80 7.47 -14.15
CA THR A 31 -6.13 8.68 -13.66
C THR A 31 -5.70 9.55 -14.84
N THR A 32 -5.35 10.80 -14.58
CA THR A 32 -4.88 11.73 -15.62
C THR A 32 -3.44 11.40 -16.00
N ILE A 33 -3.13 11.46 -17.30
CA ILE A 33 -1.75 11.35 -17.78
C ILE A 33 -1.05 12.66 -17.41
N ARG A 34 -0.01 12.58 -16.59
CA ARG A 34 0.72 13.77 -16.15
C ARG A 34 1.36 14.48 -17.34
N GLY A 35 1.19 15.80 -17.39
CA GLY A 35 1.54 16.63 -18.55
C GLY A 35 0.38 16.87 -19.52
N THR A 36 -0.79 16.26 -19.30
CA THR A 36 -1.99 16.48 -20.12
C THR A 36 -3.26 16.58 -19.27
N ASN A 37 -4.37 16.98 -19.91
CA ASN A 37 -5.69 17.04 -19.29
C ASN A 37 -6.54 15.78 -19.58
N TYR A 38 -5.96 14.77 -20.23
CA TYR A 38 -6.68 13.54 -20.61
C TYR A 38 -6.61 12.49 -19.50
N LYS A 39 -7.73 11.80 -19.27
CA LYS A 39 -7.81 10.65 -18.37
C LYS A 39 -7.64 9.37 -19.19
N SER A 40 -6.85 8.43 -18.67
CA SER A 40 -6.67 7.12 -19.27
C SER A 40 -6.65 6.00 -18.22
N PRO A 41 -6.88 4.74 -18.62
CA PRO A 41 -6.64 3.60 -17.75
C PRO A 41 -5.18 3.62 -17.27
N HIS A 42 -5.00 3.45 -15.98
CA HIS A 42 -3.72 3.45 -15.27
C HIS A 42 -2.87 4.72 -15.38
N GLY A 43 -3.36 5.77 -16.06
CA GLY A 43 -2.59 6.98 -16.35
C GLY A 43 -1.54 6.77 -17.44
N ILE A 44 -1.72 5.73 -18.25
CA ILE A 44 -0.83 5.35 -19.35
C ILE A 44 -1.46 5.80 -20.67
N PRO A 45 -0.71 6.41 -21.60
CA PRO A 45 -1.18 6.70 -22.95
C PRO A 45 -1.69 5.44 -23.69
N ILE A 46 -2.76 5.57 -24.48
CA ILE A 46 -3.44 4.41 -25.11
C ILE A 46 -2.50 3.65 -26.07
N ASP A 47 -1.66 4.37 -26.80
CA ASP A 47 -0.62 3.84 -27.68
C ASP A 47 0.38 2.94 -26.94
N PHE A 48 0.73 3.29 -25.70
CA PHE A 48 1.59 2.45 -24.87
C PHE A 48 0.80 1.26 -24.29
N LEU A 49 -0.45 1.49 -23.88
CA LEU A 49 -1.30 0.48 -23.27
C LEU A 49 -1.64 -0.66 -24.24
N ASP A 50 -1.89 -0.37 -25.51
CA ASP A 50 -2.17 -1.36 -26.56
C ASP A 50 -0.98 -2.32 -26.81
N ARG A 51 0.24 -1.92 -26.41
CA ARG A 51 1.46 -2.73 -26.52
C ARG A 51 1.73 -3.59 -25.27
N LEU A 52 0.94 -3.43 -24.20
CA LEU A 52 1.17 -4.12 -22.93
C LEU A 52 0.25 -5.34 -22.77
N LEU A 53 0.79 -6.39 -22.16
CA LEU A 53 -0.01 -7.49 -21.62
C LEU A 53 -0.40 -7.17 -20.18
N ILE A 54 -1.70 -7.00 -19.94
CA ILE A 54 -2.24 -6.66 -18.61
C ILE A 54 -2.49 -7.94 -17.82
N ILE A 55 -1.82 -8.07 -16.67
CA ILE A 55 -2.05 -9.15 -15.70
C ILE A 55 -2.67 -8.52 -14.45
N SER A 56 -3.89 -8.95 -14.10
CA SER A 56 -4.57 -8.50 -12.89
C SER A 56 -4.23 -9.41 -11.70
N THR A 57 -3.83 -8.80 -10.59
CA THR A 57 -3.62 -9.49 -9.32
C THR A 57 -4.87 -9.39 -8.45
N GLN A 58 -5.24 -10.49 -7.79
CA GLN A 58 -6.35 -10.50 -6.83
C GLN A 58 -5.83 -10.28 -5.39
N PRO A 59 -6.65 -9.70 -4.49
CA PRO A 59 -6.32 -9.64 -3.08
C PRO A 59 -6.14 -11.04 -2.48
N PHE A 60 -5.19 -11.16 -1.55
CA PHE A 60 -4.95 -12.42 -0.85
C PHE A 60 -6.12 -12.79 0.07
N THR A 61 -6.38 -14.08 0.18
CA THR A 61 -7.28 -14.66 1.18
C THR A 61 -6.60 -14.76 2.54
N GLU A 62 -7.37 -14.87 3.62
CA GLU A 62 -6.84 -14.98 4.99
C GLU A 62 -5.85 -16.16 5.16
N GLY A 63 -6.16 -17.30 4.51
CA GLY A 63 -5.27 -18.46 4.51
C GLY A 63 -3.95 -18.24 3.78
N GLU A 64 -3.96 -17.45 2.70
CA GLU A 64 -2.73 -17.06 1.98
C GLU A 64 -1.92 -16.04 2.78
N ILE A 65 -2.59 -15.08 3.42
CA ILE A 65 -1.96 -14.11 4.31
C ILE A 65 -1.19 -14.82 5.41
N ARG A 66 -1.82 -15.78 6.10
CA ARG A 66 -1.15 -16.56 7.15
C ARG A 66 0.12 -17.25 6.64
N LYS A 67 0.05 -17.90 5.48
CA LYS A 67 1.22 -18.54 4.86
C LYS A 67 2.34 -17.55 4.52
N ILE A 68 1.97 -16.37 4.01
CA ILE A 68 2.96 -15.33 3.71
C ILE A 68 3.63 -14.85 4.99
N LEU A 69 2.86 -14.65 6.06
CA LEU A 69 3.40 -14.27 7.36
C LEU A 69 4.32 -15.36 7.92
N ASP A 70 3.93 -16.64 7.85
CA ASP A 70 4.77 -17.76 8.29
C ASP A 70 6.13 -17.77 7.57
N ILE A 71 6.14 -17.65 6.24
CA ILE A 71 7.38 -17.56 5.46
C ILE A 71 8.23 -16.35 5.89
N ARG A 72 7.59 -15.21 6.19
CA ARG A 72 8.30 -14.00 6.64
C ARG A 72 8.89 -14.16 8.04
N CYS A 73 8.19 -14.82 8.96
CA CYS A 73 8.71 -15.15 10.28
C CYS A 73 9.96 -16.03 10.17
N ASP A 74 9.90 -17.06 9.30
CA ASP A 74 11.00 -17.98 9.07
C ASP A 74 12.21 -17.28 8.42
N GLU A 75 11.97 -16.41 7.43
CA GLU A 75 13.02 -15.64 6.74
C GLU A 75 13.70 -14.62 7.68
N GLU A 76 12.93 -13.96 8.56
CA GLU A 76 13.47 -13.03 9.55
C GLU A 76 14.06 -13.74 10.78
N GLY A 77 13.92 -15.07 10.89
CA GLY A 77 14.39 -15.86 12.02
C GLY A 77 13.70 -15.52 13.34
N VAL A 78 12.40 -15.19 13.28
CA VAL A 78 11.59 -14.78 14.43
C VAL A 78 10.62 -15.89 14.82
N ASP A 79 10.85 -16.51 15.98
CA ASP A 79 9.92 -17.47 16.55
C ASP A 79 8.68 -16.75 17.11
N MET A 80 7.51 -17.01 16.55
CA MET A 80 6.21 -16.46 16.99
C MET A 80 5.29 -17.54 17.50
N SER A 81 4.51 -17.24 18.56
CA SER A 81 3.45 -18.13 19.01
C SER A 81 2.30 -18.19 17.99
N GLU A 82 1.56 -19.30 17.96
CA GLU A 82 0.44 -19.45 17.02
C GLU A 82 -0.67 -18.42 17.25
N ASP A 83 -0.93 -18.05 18.51
CA ASP A 83 -1.92 -17.01 18.84
C ASP A 83 -1.47 -15.63 18.34
N ALA A 84 -0.16 -15.34 18.43
CA ALA A 84 0.44 -14.13 17.89
C ALA A 84 0.25 -14.03 16.37
N LYS A 85 0.43 -15.13 15.64
CA LYS A 85 0.20 -15.20 14.19
C LYS A 85 -1.27 -15.01 13.82
N VAL A 86 -2.20 -15.58 14.59
CA VAL A 86 -3.64 -15.38 14.39
C VAL A 86 -4.01 -13.91 14.59
N LEU A 87 -3.50 -13.27 15.65
CA LEU A 87 -3.72 -11.84 15.89
C LEU A 87 -3.15 -10.99 14.75
N LEU A 88 -1.93 -11.27 14.30
CA LEU A 88 -1.28 -10.53 13.22
C LEU A 88 -2.04 -10.68 11.90
N THR A 89 -2.57 -11.88 11.62
CA THR A 89 -3.42 -12.15 10.45
C THR A 89 -4.69 -11.29 10.45
N LYS A 90 -5.36 -11.15 11.61
CA LYS A 90 -6.51 -10.25 11.75
C LYS A 90 -6.13 -8.78 11.52
N ILE A 91 -5.00 -8.34 12.06
CA ILE A 91 -4.48 -6.98 11.85
C ILE A 91 -4.24 -6.72 10.35
N VAL A 92 -3.69 -7.68 9.60
CA VAL A 92 -3.48 -7.54 8.14
C VAL A 92 -4.79 -7.27 7.41
N THR A 93 -5.85 -8.02 7.74
CA THR A 93 -7.16 -7.91 7.07
C THR A 93 -7.76 -6.51 7.24
N GLU A 94 -7.55 -5.88 8.40
CA GLU A 94 -8.04 -4.51 8.66
C GLU A 94 -7.12 -3.42 8.07
N THR A 95 -5.82 -3.70 8.01
CA THR A 95 -4.78 -2.73 7.63
C THR A 95 -4.14 -3.06 6.27
N SER A 96 -2.90 -3.56 6.26
CA SER A 96 -2.16 -3.98 5.07
C SER A 96 -1.08 -5.00 5.42
N LEU A 97 -0.75 -5.87 4.46
CA LEU A 97 0.31 -6.87 4.63
C LEU A 97 1.69 -6.23 4.88
N ARG A 98 1.96 -5.06 4.27
CA ARG A 98 3.21 -4.32 4.48
C ARG A 98 3.38 -3.89 5.93
N TYR A 99 2.32 -3.36 6.53
CA TYR A 99 2.35 -2.92 7.92
C TYR A 99 2.59 -4.10 8.87
N ALA A 100 1.94 -5.24 8.62
CA ALA A 100 2.16 -6.44 9.42
C ALA A 100 3.59 -6.98 9.36
N ILE A 101 4.24 -6.98 8.19
CA ILE A 101 5.66 -7.37 8.09
C ILE A 101 6.55 -6.44 8.91
N GLN A 102 6.28 -5.13 8.90
CA GLN A 102 7.01 -4.19 9.75
C GLN A 102 6.76 -4.44 11.25
N LEU A 103 5.55 -4.86 11.61
CA LEU A 103 5.22 -5.27 12.99
C LEU A 103 5.99 -6.51 13.42
N ILE A 104 6.27 -7.47 12.53
CA ILE A 104 7.08 -8.66 12.85
C ILE A 104 8.46 -8.25 13.38
N THR A 105 9.17 -7.43 12.61
CA THR A 105 10.51 -6.96 13.00
C THR A 105 10.47 -6.15 14.30
N ALA A 106 9.47 -5.28 14.46
CA ALA A 106 9.33 -4.47 15.67
C ALA A 106 8.93 -5.30 16.90
N ALA A 107 8.09 -6.33 16.74
CA ALA A 107 7.71 -7.26 17.79
C ALA A 107 8.89 -8.14 18.21
N ALA A 108 9.77 -8.52 17.28
CA ALA A 108 11.01 -9.21 17.59
C ALA A 108 11.92 -8.36 18.51
N LEU A 109 12.05 -7.06 18.23
CA LEU A 109 12.79 -6.13 19.09
C LEU A 109 12.14 -5.95 20.46
N ALA A 110 10.80 -5.91 20.53
CA ALA A 110 10.07 -5.85 21.79
C ALA A 110 10.29 -7.11 22.64
N CYS A 111 10.27 -8.29 22.01
CA CYS A 111 10.54 -9.58 22.65
C CYS A 111 11.99 -9.65 23.16
N GLN A 112 12.97 -9.22 22.36
CA GLN A 112 14.37 -9.14 22.78
C GLN A 112 14.55 -8.22 24.00
N LYS A 113 13.82 -7.10 24.05
CA LYS A 113 13.83 -6.19 25.21
C LYS A 113 13.25 -6.85 26.46
N ARG A 114 12.24 -7.70 26.33
CA ARG A 114 11.69 -8.55 27.42
C ARG A 114 12.64 -9.69 27.80
N LYS A 115 13.70 -9.94 27.02
CA LYS A 115 14.56 -11.14 27.07
C LYS A 115 13.77 -12.43 26.81
N GLY A 116 12.67 -12.33 26.06
CA GLY A 116 11.92 -13.48 25.57
C GLY A 116 12.62 -14.12 24.37
N LYS A 117 12.37 -15.41 24.15
CA LYS A 117 12.82 -16.13 22.95
C LYS A 117 11.76 -16.21 21.86
N VAL A 118 10.49 -16.19 22.26
CA VAL A 118 9.32 -16.31 21.38
C VAL A 118 8.49 -15.05 21.51
N VAL A 119 8.05 -14.50 20.38
CA VAL A 119 7.16 -13.34 20.31
C VAL A 119 5.75 -13.78 20.70
N GLU A 120 5.19 -13.10 21.70
CA GLU A 120 3.84 -13.36 22.21
C GLU A 120 2.84 -12.27 21.76
N MET A 121 1.55 -12.50 22.01
CA MET A 121 0.49 -11.52 21.69
C MET A 121 0.70 -10.15 22.35
N GLU A 122 1.29 -10.14 23.56
CA GLU A 122 1.60 -8.90 24.29
C GLU A 122 2.60 -8.02 23.54
N ASP A 123 3.61 -8.62 22.91
CA ASP A 123 4.64 -7.92 22.16
C ASP A 123 4.01 -7.25 20.91
N ILE A 124 3.17 -7.98 20.18
CA ILE A 124 2.43 -7.45 19.03
C ILE A 124 1.49 -6.32 19.44
N SER A 125 0.72 -6.52 20.52
CA SER A 125 -0.24 -5.52 21.01
C SER A 125 0.46 -4.22 21.41
N ARG A 126 1.61 -4.33 22.09
CA ARG A 126 2.44 -3.18 22.44
C ARG A 126 2.93 -2.44 21.21
N VAL A 127 3.44 -3.15 20.21
CA VAL A 127 3.97 -2.54 18.98
C VAL A 127 2.84 -1.90 18.16
N TYR A 128 1.66 -2.54 18.09
CA TYR A 128 0.47 -2.00 17.42
C TYR A 128 -0.05 -0.71 18.05
N MET A 129 0.15 -0.51 19.36
CA MET A 129 -0.13 0.75 20.04
C MET A 129 0.90 1.84 19.72
N LEU A 130 2.18 1.47 19.57
CA LEU A 130 3.28 2.40 19.32
C LEU A 130 3.33 2.88 17.86
N PHE A 131 3.06 2.00 16.90
CA PHE A 131 3.12 2.30 15.48
C PHE A 131 1.71 2.32 14.89
N LEU A 132 1.26 3.49 14.46
CA LEU A 132 -0.04 3.66 13.82
C LEU A 132 0.02 3.25 12.34
N ASP A 133 -1.02 2.60 11.85
CA ASP A 133 -1.23 2.39 10.42
C ASP A 133 -1.80 3.66 9.76
N VAL A 134 -1.80 3.68 8.42
CA VAL A 134 -2.19 4.85 7.63
C VAL A 134 -3.64 5.28 7.91
N LYS A 135 -4.57 4.35 8.14
CA LYS A 135 -5.98 4.69 8.39
C LYS A 135 -6.13 5.33 9.76
N ARG A 136 -5.53 4.72 10.80
CA ARG A 136 -5.53 5.28 12.17
C ARG A 136 -4.80 6.62 12.23
N SER A 137 -3.69 6.78 11.51
CA SER A 137 -2.97 8.06 11.47
C SER A 137 -3.77 9.16 10.77
N ALA A 138 -4.52 8.83 9.70
CA ALA A 138 -5.37 9.79 9.02
C ALA A 138 -6.55 10.23 9.90
N GLN A 139 -7.18 9.31 10.63
CA GLN A 139 -8.22 9.63 11.60
C GLN A 139 -7.69 10.52 12.73
N TYR A 140 -6.53 10.19 13.28
CA TYR A 140 -5.86 11.02 14.28
C TYR A 140 -5.63 12.45 13.75
N LEU A 141 -5.14 12.59 12.52
CA LEU A 141 -4.95 13.91 11.91
C LEU A 141 -6.26 14.69 11.73
N MET A 142 -7.37 14.02 11.39
CA MET A 142 -8.68 14.66 11.28
C MET A 142 -9.22 15.11 12.64
N GLU A 143 -9.07 14.30 13.69
CA GLU A 143 -9.51 14.65 15.05
C GLU A 143 -8.73 15.83 15.62
N TYR A 144 -7.42 15.88 15.36
CA TYR A 144 -6.53 16.93 15.84
C TYR A 144 -6.29 18.04 14.81
N GLN A 145 -7.13 18.14 13.77
CA GLN A 145 -6.96 19.05 12.64
C GLN A 145 -6.73 20.50 13.10
N ASN A 146 -7.45 20.96 14.13
CA ASN A 146 -7.34 22.31 14.71
C ASN A 146 -5.96 22.63 15.31
N GLN A 147 -5.12 21.63 15.56
CA GLN A 147 -3.76 21.80 16.11
C GLN A 147 -2.69 21.84 15.00
N TYR A 148 -3.07 21.56 13.74
CA TYR A 148 -2.16 21.56 12.59
C TYR A 148 -2.25 22.87 11.79
N MET A 149 -1.10 23.32 11.27
CA MET A 149 -0.93 24.67 10.69
C MET A 149 -1.75 24.98 9.42
N PHE A 150 -2.45 24.00 8.82
CA PHE A 150 -3.19 24.16 7.56
C PHE A 150 -4.61 23.60 7.62
N SER A 151 -5.31 23.82 8.73
CA SER A 151 -6.73 23.50 8.89
C SER A 151 -7.62 24.61 8.33
N GLU A 152 -7.45 25.00 7.07
CA GLU A 152 -8.54 25.71 6.40
C GLU A 152 -9.63 24.69 6.11
N GLU A 153 -10.83 24.94 6.65
CA GLU A 153 -12.01 24.13 6.35
C GLU A 153 -12.15 24.04 4.83
N VAL A 154 -11.97 22.83 4.28
CA VAL A 154 -12.30 22.56 2.90
C VAL A 154 -13.81 22.74 2.80
N LYS A 155 -14.26 23.95 2.47
CA LYS A 155 -15.66 24.22 2.12
C LYS A 155 -16.04 23.21 1.06
N GLN A 156 -16.98 22.34 1.40
CA GLN A 156 -17.63 21.48 0.42
C GLN A 156 -18.13 22.39 -0.70
N VAL A 157 -17.50 22.29 -1.86
CA VAL A 157 -18.05 22.88 -3.08
C VAL A 157 -19.34 22.11 -3.33
N GLU A 158 -20.48 22.77 -3.12
CA GLU A 158 -21.80 22.25 -3.47
C GLU A 158 -21.74 21.71 -4.90
N GLU A 159 -22.18 20.46 -5.09
CA GLU A 159 -22.45 19.91 -6.41
C GLU A 159 -23.55 20.77 -7.05
N ASP A 160 -23.16 21.70 -7.92
CA ASP A 160 -24.08 22.37 -8.84
C ASP A 160 -24.73 21.31 -9.73
N ASP A 161 -25.97 20.94 -9.38
CA ASP A 161 -26.88 20.05 -10.11
C ASP A 161 -27.24 20.69 -11.47
N PRO A 162 -26.76 20.17 -12.62
CA PRO A 162 -27.09 20.74 -13.92
C PRO A 162 -28.36 20.06 -14.46
N MET A 163 -29.49 20.21 -13.79
CA MET A 163 -30.80 19.85 -14.36
C MET A 163 -31.94 20.73 -13.85
N ARG A 164 -31.92 22.02 -14.21
CA ARG A 164 -33.13 22.83 -14.41
C ARG A 164 -32.92 23.89 -15.49
N SER A 165 -33.34 23.59 -16.71
CA SER A 165 -34.10 24.45 -17.65
C SER A 165 -34.31 23.72 -18.97
#